data_AF-A0A955QZ34-F1
#
_entry.id   AF-A0A955QZ34-F1
#
_cell.length_a   1.000
_cell.length_b   1.000
_cell.length_c   1.000
_cell.angle_alpha   90.00
_cell.angle_beta   90.00
_cell.angle_gamma   90.00
#
_symmetry.space_group_name_H-M   'P 1'
#
loop_
_entity.id
_entity.type
_entity.pdbx_description
1 polymer ?
#
loop_
_entity_poly.entity_id
_entity_poly.type
_entity_poly.pdbx_seq_one_letter_code
_entity_poly.pdbx_strand_id
1 'polypeptide(L)'
;MGKSKKPVIPDGPSENLDTMEMLKTFVNKHQVCWEVLPEQIPIIEDRPLQVGFDLRLYGTHGIEDHPVPGCEKCKTIYKGLRKIAKRIIPKESRPSRYEIEIFDSAIRYDRVRSNRPDVCLTIKILHRSDLEQPVDACELQCLQEMKEGLSLLGAREKHWKSS
;
A
#
# COMPACT_ATOMS: atom_id res chain seq x y z
N MET A 1 -53.95 21.42 11.96
CA MET A 1 -53.18 20.21 11.58
C MET A 1 -51.69 20.52 11.61
N GLY A 2 -50.98 20.00 12.62
CA GLY A 2 -49.54 20.18 12.77
C GLY A 2 -48.77 19.39 11.72
N LYS A 3 -47.80 20.03 11.05
CA LYS A 3 -46.79 19.33 10.25
C LYS A 3 -45.67 18.91 11.17
N SER A 4 -45.71 17.66 11.65
CA SER A 4 -44.56 17.02 12.30
C SER A 4 -43.40 16.98 11.32
N LYS A 5 -42.37 17.81 11.54
CA LYS A 5 -41.07 17.65 10.91
C LYS A 5 -40.44 16.38 11.48
N LYS A 6 -40.22 15.37 10.64
CA LYS A 6 -39.37 14.22 10.99
C LYS A 6 -37.94 14.73 11.26
N PRO A 7 -37.25 14.22 12.29
CA PRO A 7 -35.88 14.59 12.55
C PRO A 7 -34.98 14.02 11.43
N VAL A 8 -34.21 14.90 10.80
CA VAL A 8 -33.09 14.52 9.94
C VAL A 8 -31.97 14.09 10.89
N ILE A 9 -31.67 12.80 10.92
CA ILE A 9 -30.50 12.26 11.63
C ILE A 9 -29.27 12.61 10.78
N PRO A 10 -28.23 13.26 11.32
CA PRO A 10 -27.03 13.55 10.55
C PRO A 10 -26.22 12.26 10.33
N ASP A 11 -26.01 11.89 9.07
CA ASP A 11 -25.10 10.82 8.68
C ASP A 11 -23.63 11.25 8.91
N GLY A 12 -23.05 10.70 9.97
CA GLY A 12 -21.62 10.66 10.30
C GLY A 12 -21.48 9.89 11.62
N PRO A 13 -20.44 9.08 11.92
CA PRO A 13 -19.17 8.76 11.26
C PRO A 13 -19.06 7.29 10.78
N SER A 14 -20.18 6.64 10.43
CA SER A 14 -20.25 5.19 10.11
C SER A 14 -19.31 4.76 8.96
N GLU A 15 -19.30 5.49 7.84
CA GLU A 15 -18.60 5.07 6.61
C GLU A 15 -17.08 4.88 6.79
N ASN A 16 -16.45 5.65 7.68
CA ASN A 16 -15.00 5.55 7.92
C ASN A 16 -14.60 4.34 8.75
N LEU A 17 -15.44 3.93 9.71
CA LEU A 17 -15.20 2.76 10.56
C LEU A 17 -15.42 1.48 9.75
N ASP A 18 -16.52 1.41 9.00
CA ASP A 18 -16.85 0.29 8.13
C ASP A 18 -15.74 0.07 7.09
N THR A 19 -15.22 1.15 6.49
CA THR A 19 -14.09 1.08 5.55
C THR A 19 -12.81 0.57 6.22
N MET A 20 -12.51 1.00 7.44
CA MET A 20 -11.31 0.56 8.17
C MET A 20 -11.38 -0.92 8.56
N GLU A 21 -12.53 -1.40 9.02
CA GLU A 21 -12.72 -2.82 9.35
C GLU A 21 -12.65 -3.71 8.12
N MET A 22 -13.20 -3.26 6.98
CA MET A 22 -13.06 -3.96 5.70
C MET A 22 -11.60 -4.07 5.27
N LEU A 23 -10.80 -3.00 5.43
CA LEU A 23 -9.37 -3.03 5.10
C LEU A 23 -8.59 -3.94 6.05
N LYS A 24 -8.87 -3.91 7.36
CA LYS A 24 -8.26 -4.83 8.33
C LYS A 24 -8.61 -6.29 8.02
N THR A 25 -9.86 -6.56 7.67
CA THR A 25 -10.31 -7.90 7.26
C THR A 25 -9.58 -8.36 6.01
N PHE A 26 -9.44 -7.48 5.01
CA PHE A 26 -8.67 -7.76 3.80
C PHE A 26 -7.20 -8.05 4.10
N VAL A 27 -6.56 -7.24 4.95
CA VAL A 27 -5.16 -7.43 5.38
C VAL A 27 -4.97 -8.80 6.02
N ASN A 28 -5.85 -9.20 6.93
CA ASN A 28 -5.76 -10.52 7.57
C ASN A 28 -6.00 -11.65 6.58
N LYS A 29 -7.07 -11.57 5.78
CA LYS A 29 -7.43 -12.59 4.78
C LYS A 29 -6.32 -12.84 3.77
N HIS A 30 -5.72 -11.77 3.26
CA HIS A 30 -4.65 -11.84 2.27
C HIS A 30 -3.26 -11.70 2.88
N GLN A 31 -3.15 -11.84 4.21
CA GLN A 31 -1.89 -11.84 4.95
C GLN A 31 -0.93 -10.74 4.49
N VAL A 32 -1.45 -9.51 4.39
CA VAL A 32 -0.76 -8.41 3.71
C VAL A 32 0.51 -8.05 4.45
N CYS A 33 1.62 -8.00 3.72
CA CYS A 33 2.90 -7.54 4.22
C CYS A 33 3.50 -6.48 3.30
N TRP A 34 4.51 -5.77 3.78
CA TRP A 34 5.17 -4.71 3.02
C TRP A 34 6.69 -4.76 3.17
N GLU A 35 7.40 -4.23 2.19
CA GLU A 35 8.83 -3.98 2.26
C GLU A 35 9.15 -2.62 1.64
N VAL A 36 10.31 -2.07 2.00
CA VAL A 36 10.82 -0.81 1.44
C VAL A 36 12.13 -1.09 0.74
N LEU A 37 12.22 -0.63 -0.51
CA LEU A 37 13.46 -0.62 -1.27
C LEU A 37 13.83 0.83 -1.60
N PRO A 38 15.14 1.17 -1.67
CA PRO A 38 15.55 2.47 -2.15
C PRO A 38 15.23 2.59 -3.65
N GLU A 39 14.60 3.69 -4.06
CA GLU A 39 14.57 4.06 -5.48
C GLU A 39 15.89 4.76 -5.80
N GLN A 40 16.64 4.22 -6.75
CA GLN A 40 17.99 4.68 -7.07
C GLN A 40 18.14 4.99 -8.55
N ILE A 41 18.88 6.06 -8.85
CA ILE A 41 19.33 6.37 -10.21
C ILE A 41 20.83 6.10 -10.34
N PRO A 42 21.30 5.56 -11.48
CA PRO A 42 22.73 5.40 -11.72
C PRO A 42 23.39 6.77 -11.92
N ILE A 43 24.54 6.98 -11.29
CA ILE A 43 25.41 8.14 -11.55
C ILE A 43 26.69 7.61 -12.21
N ILE A 44 27.13 8.26 -13.29
CA ILE A 44 28.38 7.90 -13.98
C ILE A 44 29.55 8.07 -12.99
N GLU A 45 30.32 7.00 -12.80
CA GLU A 45 31.53 6.96 -11.95
C GLU A 45 31.32 7.12 -10.43
N ASP A 46 30.08 7.16 -9.93
CA ASP A 46 29.77 7.21 -8.49
C ASP A 46 28.76 6.11 -8.07
N ARG A 47 28.52 5.99 -6.77
CA ARG A 47 27.48 5.12 -6.22
C ARG A 47 26.09 5.59 -6.68
N PRO A 48 25.14 4.66 -6.89
CA PRO A 48 23.76 5.01 -7.21
C PRO A 48 23.18 5.98 -6.18
N LEU A 49 22.57 7.07 -6.66
CA LEU A 49 21.94 8.06 -5.81
C LEU A 49 20.54 7.60 -5.46
N GLN A 50 20.22 7.58 -4.17
CA GLN A 50 18.87 7.30 -3.71
C GLN A 50 18.01 8.55 -3.81
N VAL A 51 17.01 8.51 -4.68
CA VAL A 51 16.10 9.62 -5.00
C VAL A 51 14.70 9.42 -4.41
N GLY A 52 14.46 8.27 -3.79
CA GLY A 52 13.17 7.97 -3.19
C GLY A 52 13.09 6.59 -2.57
N PHE A 53 11.86 6.10 -2.47
CA PHE A 53 11.53 4.79 -1.95
C PHE A 53 10.47 4.09 -2.81
N ASP A 54 10.65 2.79 -2.99
CA ASP A 54 9.63 1.83 -3.39
C ASP A 54 9.03 1.21 -2.12
N LEU A 55 7.80 1.62 -1.76
CA LEU A 55 7.01 0.92 -0.74
C LEU A 55 6.16 -0.15 -1.43
N ARG A 56 6.58 -1.41 -1.32
CA ARG A 56 5.90 -2.54 -1.96
C ARG A 56 4.96 -3.23 -0.98
N LEU A 57 3.72 -3.43 -1.42
CA LEU A 57 2.69 -4.16 -0.70
C LEU A 57 2.47 -5.52 -1.36
N TYR A 58 2.35 -6.56 -0.54
CA TYR A 58 2.14 -7.93 -0.98
C TYR A 58 0.88 -8.51 -0.36
N GLY A 59 -0.03 -9.05 -1.18
CA GLY A 59 -1.18 -9.82 -0.73
C GLY A 59 -1.15 -11.25 -1.26
N THR A 60 -1.29 -12.24 -0.39
CA THR A 60 -1.29 -13.65 -0.79
C THR A 60 -2.52 -13.99 -1.62
N HIS A 61 -2.28 -14.65 -2.75
CA HIS A 61 -3.32 -15.24 -3.58
C HIS A 61 -3.98 -16.44 -2.88
N GLY A 62 -3.31 -17.09 -1.95
CA GLY A 62 -3.73 -18.35 -1.31
C GLY A 62 -2.94 -19.53 -1.87
N ILE A 63 -2.48 -20.41 -0.98
CA ILE A 63 -1.53 -21.51 -1.29
C ILE A 63 -2.23 -22.67 -2.03
N GLU A 64 -3.52 -22.87 -1.77
CA GLU A 64 -4.31 -23.97 -2.34
C GLU A 64 -4.75 -23.71 -3.79
N ASP A 65 -4.65 -22.46 -4.25
CA ASP A 65 -4.93 -22.11 -5.63
C ASP A 65 -3.64 -22.21 -6.44
N HIS A 66 -3.69 -22.85 -7.61
CA HIS A 66 -2.64 -22.72 -8.63
C HIS A 66 -2.91 -21.41 -9.40
N PRO A 67 -2.25 -20.29 -9.04
CA PRO A 67 -2.69 -19.01 -9.56
C PRO A 67 -2.20 -18.84 -11.00
N VAL A 68 -3.10 -18.41 -11.88
CA VAL A 68 -2.75 -17.98 -13.23
C VAL A 68 -2.46 -16.48 -13.17
N PRO A 69 -1.29 -16.01 -13.66
CA PRO A 69 -0.97 -14.59 -13.74
C PRO A 69 -2.11 -13.77 -14.36
N GLY A 70 -2.51 -12.68 -13.70
CA GLY A 70 -3.57 -11.80 -14.19
C GLY A 70 -5.01 -12.31 -14.03
N CYS A 71 -5.27 -13.42 -13.32
CA CYS A 71 -6.64 -13.90 -13.09
C CYS A 71 -7.50 -12.90 -12.29
N GLU A 72 -8.82 -13.11 -12.26
CA GLU A 72 -9.76 -12.21 -11.57
C GLU A 72 -9.49 -12.08 -10.06
N LYS A 73 -8.98 -13.13 -9.43
CA LYS A 73 -8.56 -13.08 -8.02
C LYS A 73 -7.33 -12.19 -7.83
N CYS A 74 -6.32 -12.28 -8.70
CA CYS A 74 -5.19 -11.34 -8.71
C CYS A 74 -5.67 -9.89 -8.84
N LYS A 75 -6.56 -9.60 -9.78
CA LYS A 75 -7.13 -8.25 -9.97
C LYS A 75 -7.90 -7.77 -8.74
N THR A 76 -8.62 -8.67 -8.07
CA THR A 76 -9.36 -8.35 -6.84
C THR A 76 -8.41 -8.02 -5.69
N ILE A 77 -7.36 -8.80 -5.51
CA ILE A 77 -6.32 -8.55 -4.50
C ILE A 77 -5.64 -7.22 -4.79
N TYR A 78 -5.23 -6.98 -6.03
CA TYR A 78 -4.62 -5.71 -6.44
C TYR A 78 -5.53 -4.51 -6.15
N LYS A 79 -6.83 -4.59 -6.47
CA LYS A 79 -7.80 -3.55 -6.13
C LYS A 79 -7.87 -3.29 -4.61
N GLY A 80 -7.79 -4.35 -3.80
CA GLY A 80 -7.73 -4.23 -2.33
C GLY A 80 -6.45 -3.54 -1.85
N LEU A 81 -5.28 -3.97 -2.35
CA LEU A 81 -3.99 -3.31 -2.09
C LEU A 81 -4.03 -1.83 -2.48
N ARG A 82 -4.65 -1.50 -3.62
CA ARG A 82 -4.79 -0.11 -4.08
C ARG A 82 -5.66 0.73 -3.15
N LYS A 83 -6.69 0.14 -2.52
CA LYS A 83 -7.49 0.84 -1.49
C LYS A 83 -6.65 1.11 -0.25
N ILE A 84 -5.81 0.16 0.18
CA ILE A 84 -4.84 0.37 1.27
C ILE A 84 -3.88 1.50 0.91
N ALA A 85 -3.25 1.44 -0.26
CA ALA A 85 -2.30 2.46 -0.75
C ALA A 85 -2.90 3.87 -0.69
N LYS A 86 -4.10 4.07 -1.26
CA LYS A 86 -4.80 5.36 -1.23
C LYS A 86 -5.13 5.86 0.17
N ARG A 87 -5.26 4.96 1.15
CA ARG A 87 -5.60 5.30 2.53
C ARG A 87 -4.39 5.76 3.34
N ILE A 88 -3.24 5.15 3.09
CA ILE A 88 -1.98 5.40 3.83
C ILE A 88 -1.16 6.54 3.24
N ILE A 89 -1.35 6.87 1.95
CA ILE A 89 -0.67 8.01 1.32
C ILE A 89 -1.10 9.31 2.02
N PRO A 90 -0.15 10.18 2.44
CA PRO A 90 -0.46 11.48 3.02
C PRO A 90 -1.32 12.32 2.08
N LYS A 91 -2.39 12.91 2.62
CA LYS A 91 -3.36 13.71 1.85
C LYS A 91 -3.00 15.20 1.76
N GLU A 92 -2.12 15.65 2.64
CA GLU A 92 -1.64 17.03 2.69
C GLU A 92 -0.68 17.29 1.53
N SER A 93 -0.70 18.52 0.99
CA SER A 93 0.28 18.91 -0.03
C SER A 93 1.66 19.00 0.62
N ARG A 94 2.60 18.22 0.10
CA ARG A 94 4.00 18.16 0.56
C ARG A 94 4.95 18.25 -0.64
N PRO A 95 6.24 18.57 -0.42
CA PRO A 95 7.25 18.53 -1.48
C PRO A 95 7.61 17.11 -1.95
N SER A 96 6.87 16.08 -1.54
CA SER A 96 6.95 14.72 -2.11
C SER A 96 5.80 14.41 -3.07
N ARG A 97 6.08 13.59 -4.08
CA ARG A 97 5.13 13.01 -5.03
C ARG A 97 4.97 11.51 -4.76
N TYR A 98 3.76 11.01 -4.95
CA TYR A 98 3.45 9.59 -4.80
C TYR A 98 2.88 9.01 -6.08
N GLU A 99 3.37 7.84 -6.48
CA GLU A 99 2.84 7.11 -7.63
C GLU A 99 2.47 5.71 -7.23
N ILE A 100 1.21 5.35 -7.42
CA ILE A 100 0.79 3.95 -7.34
C ILE A 100 0.99 3.37 -8.74
N GLU A 101 1.87 2.37 -8.87
CA GLU A 101 2.10 1.71 -10.15
C GLU A 101 0.80 1.07 -10.70
N ILE A 102 0.81 0.69 -11.97
CA ILE A 102 -0.33 -0.03 -12.56
C ILE A 102 -0.30 -1.51 -12.16
N PHE A 103 -1.40 -2.23 -12.40
CA PHE A 103 -1.44 -3.66 -12.13
C PHE A 103 -0.45 -4.40 -13.02
N ASP A 104 0.57 -4.99 -12.40
CA ASP A 104 1.42 -6.01 -12.99
C ASP A 104 0.77 -7.38 -12.77
N SER A 105 0.55 -8.11 -13.87
CA SER A 105 -0.06 -9.45 -13.82
C SER A 105 0.85 -10.52 -13.18
N ALA A 106 2.13 -10.21 -12.96
CA ALA A 106 3.10 -11.14 -12.40
C ALA A 106 2.76 -11.55 -10.96
N ILE A 107 3.01 -12.82 -10.68
CA ILE A 107 2.92 -13.40 -9.34
C ILE A 107 4.33 -13.48 -8.78
N ARG A 108 4.54 -12.94 -7.59
CA ARG A 108 5.84 -12.86 -6.93
C ARG A 108 5.97 -14.01 -5.93
N TYR A 109 7.14 -14.63 -5.91
CA TYR A 109 7.51 -15.69 -4.98
C TYR A 109 8.80 -15.30 -4.29
N ASP A 110 8.83 -15.38 -2.96
CA ASP A 110 10.00 -15.05 -2.17
C ASP A 110 10.13 -16.02 -0.99
N ARG A 111 11.34 -16.52 -0.74
CA ARG A 111 11.65 -17.44 0.36
C ARG A 111 11.36 -16.83 1.72
N VAL A 112 11.56 -15.52 1.88
CA VAL A 112 11.25 -14.80 3.14
C VAL A 112 9.75 -14.84 3.46
N ARG A 113 8.91 -15.01 2.43
CA ARG A 113 7.44 -15.17 2.53
C ARG A 113 7.00 -16.61 2.25
N SER A 114 7.87 -17.57 2.52
CA SER A 114 7.61 -19.01 2.35
C SER A 114 7.20 -19.43 0.92
N ASN A 115 7.65 -18.68 -0.09
CA ASN A 115 7.28 -18.85 -1.50
C ASN A 115 5.76 -18.92 -1.71
N ARG A 116 4.97 -18.19 -0.91
CA ARG A 116 3.54 -18.04 -1.19
C ARG A 116 3.35 -17.20 -2.47
N PRO A 117 2.28 -17.44 -3.24
CA PRO A 117 2.00 -16.66 -4.44
C PRO A 117 1.48 -15.27 -4.06
N ASP A 118 2.30 -14.23 -4.19
CA ASP A 118 1.94 -12.86 -3.85
C ASP A 118 1.57 -12.03 -5.08
N VAL A 119 0.50 -11.25 -4.93
CA VAL A 119 0.20 -10.10 -5.80
C VAL A 119 0.88 -8.87 -5.21
N CYS A 120 1.58 -8.11 -6.03
CA CYS A 120 2.34 -6.94 -5.60
C CYS A 120 1.70 -5.63 -6.09
N LEU A 121 1.82 -4.58 -5.28
CA LEU A 121 1.57 -3.19 -5.66
C LEU A 121 2.70 -2.32 -5.10
N THR A 122 3.31 -1.52 -5.96
CA THR A 122 4.36 -0.56 -5.57
C THR A 122 3.77 0.84 -5.43
N ILE A 123 4.17 1.54 -4.36
CA ILE A 123 3.99 2.97 -4.20
C ILE A 123 5.38 3.61 -4.27
N LYS A 124 5.64 4.42 -5.29
CA LYS A 124 6.83 5.26 -5.36
C LYS A 124 6.65 6.51 -4.52
N ILE A 125 7.66 6.83 -3.72
CA ILE A 125 7.76 8.06 -2.91
C ILE A 125 8.98 8.81 -3.44
N LEU A 126 8.74 9.92 -4.12
CA LEU A 126 9.76 10.68 -4.86
C LEU A 126 9.69 12.16 -4.49
N HIS A 127 10.76 12.90 -4.71
CA HIS A 127 10.74 14.35 -4.58
C HIS A 127 9.89 14.99 -5.70
N ARG A 128 9.05 16.00 -5.38
CA ARG A 128 8.08 16.61 -6.33
C ARG A 128 8.77 17.45 -7.40
N SER A 129 9.82 18.17 -7.01
CA SER A 129 10.37 19.29 -7.79
C SER A 129 11.46 18.86 -8.76
N ASP A 130 12.13 17.75 -8.46
CA ASP A 130 13.35 17.32 -9.15
C ASP A 130 13.57 15.84 -8.82
N LEU A 131 13.61 15.01 -9.86
CA LEU A 131 13.69 13.55 -9.75
C LEU A 131 15.12 13.05 -9.50
N GLU A 132 16.10 13.95 -9.53
CA GLU A 132 17.52 13.64 -9.33
C GLU A 132 18.05 14.11 -7.97
N GLN A 133 17.18 14.61 -7.09
CA GLN A 133 17.59 15.00 -5.74
C GLN A 133 17.63 13.82 -4.78
N PRO A 134 18.60 13.81 -3.85
CA PRO A 134 18.64 12.83 -2.80
C PRO A 134 17.39 12.92 -1.91
N VAL A 135 17.01 11.78 -1.34
CA VAL A 135 16.00 11.70 -0.28
C VAL A 135 16.29 12.69 0.84
N ASP A 136 15.26 13.43 1.26
CA ASP A 136 15.33 14.34 2.41
C ASP A 136 14.42 13.92 3.58
N ALA A 137 14.29 14.79 4.57
CA ALA A 137 13.46 14.56 5.76
C ALA A 137 11.96 14.40 5.44
N CYS A 138 11.47 15.01 4.36
CA CYS A 138 10.09 14.92 3.91
C CYS A 138 9.77 13.52 3.38
N GLU A 139 10.57 12.95 2.49
CA GLU A 139 10.31 11.59 1.99
C GLU A 139 10.40 10.56 3.12
N LEU A 140 11.36 10.73 4.04
CA LEU A 140 11.48 9.88 5.24
C LEU A 140 10.23 9.96 6.13
N GLN A 141 9.73 11.17 6.39
CA GLN A 141 8.51 11.36 7.16
C GLN A 141 7.30 10.74 6.46
N CYS A 142 7.16 10.95 5.15
CA CYS A 142 6.06 10.38 4.37
C CYS A 142 6.09 8.86 4.38
N LEU A 143 7.27 8.26 4.24
CA LEU A 143 7.45 6.82 4.36
C LEU A 143 7.05 6.31 5.75
N GLN A 144 7.48 7.01 6.80
CA GLN A 144 7.17 6.61 8.18
C GLN A 144 5.67 6.66 8.48
N GLU A 145 4.95 7.69 8.03
CA GLU A 145 3.49 7.78 8.14
C GLU A 145 2.78 6.64 7.39
N MET A 146 3.25 6.29 6.18
CA MET A 146 2.69 5.16 5.43
C MET A 146 2.91 3.82 6.16
N LYS A 147 4.09 3.61 6.76
CA LYS A 147 4.41 2.42 7.58
C LYS A 147 3.51 2.31 8.81
N GLU A 148 3.24 3.44 9.46
CA GLU A 148 2.31 3.51 10.61
C GLU A 148 0.88 3.19 10.18
N GLY A 149 0.43 3.74 9.04
CA GLY A 149 -0.88 3.44 8.46
C GLY A 149 -1.05 1.95 8.12
N LEU A 150 -0.01 1.31 7.57
CA LEU A 150 0.00 -0.13 7.32
C LEU A 150 -0.07 -0.94 8.62
N SER A 151 0.71 -0.55 9.62
CA SER A 151 0.73 -1.20 10.93
C SER A 151 -0.63 -1.10 11.64
N LEU A 152 -1.30 0.06 11.55
CA LEU A 152 -2.64 0.27 12.09
C LEU A 152 -3.70 -0.64 11.45
N LEU A 153 -3.51 -1.00 10.18
CA LEU A 153 -4.36 -1.95 9.45
C LEU A 153 -4.01 -3.42 9.76
N GLY A 154 -2.95 -3.68 10.52
CA GLY A 154 -2.48 -5.01 10.87
C GLY A 154 -1.53 -5.65 9.86
N ALA A 155 -1.07 -4.89 8.86
CA ALA A 155 -0.08 -5.39 7.89
C ALA A 155 1.29 -5.53 8.56
N ARG A 156 2.12 -6.45 8.07
CA ARG A 156 3.42 -6.76 8.68
C ARG A 156 4.58 -6.37 7.78
N GLU A 157 5.69 -5.95 8.38
CA GLU A 157 6.93 -5.70 7.64
C GLU A 157 7.60 -7.03 7.24
N LYS A 158 8.06 -7.11 5.98
CA LYS A 158 8.77 -8.22 5.29
C LYS A 158 8.00 -9.52 5.12
N HIS A 159 7.43 -10.06 6.19
CA HIS A 159 6.76 -11.36 6.15
C HIS A 159 5.53 -11.40 7.05
N TRP A 160 4.58 -12.27 6.70
CA TRP A 160 3.49 -12.64 7.58
C TRP A 160 3.93 -13.87 8.41
N LYS A 161 4.13 -13.71 9.72
CA LYS A 161 4.30 -14.89 10.59
C LYS A 161 2.92 -15.50 10.83
N SER A 162 2.74 -16.77 10.47
CA SER A 162 1.77 -17.60 11.17
C SER A 162 2.31 -17.77 12.60
N SER A 163 1.63 -17.19 13.57
CA SER A 163 1.75 -17.66 14.96
C SER A 163 1.36 -19.13 15.04
#